data_AF-A0A175VKM5-F1
#
_entry.id   AF-A0A175VKM5-F1
#
_cell.length_a   1.000
_cell.length_b   1.000
_cell.length_c   1.000
_cell.angle_alpha   90.00
_cell.angle_beta   90.00
_cell.angle_gamma   90.00
#
_symmetry.space_group_name_H-M   'P 1'
#
loop_
_entity.id
_entity.type
_entity.pdbx_description
1 polymer ?
#
loop_
_entity_poly.entity_id
_entity_poly.type
_entity_poly.pdbx_seq_one_letter_code
_entity_poly.pdbx_strand_id
1 'polypeptide(L)'
;MQHYYDGLEIRPPALRSQQQLDQLNHQLTHVSQYCAGYSSAYRQCRLEDLAELATLPLLDSAELFAAQQAHPPFAGLTGRPASQALRAFASPGQLAIPEYAGADWWGAARALFAAGFKSGEVMLNGHDYHAGPTAFIFDNGARQLGAPVVPCGPHDTQRQLEALQRYQPTGFVGPLVTLLDLLEAAEAAEVATDSLQTALLCEVTHPETAPLQAIYGIQAFNCLVWQDIGVVAYESQPGEGFIVNECCLVEIIDPASGQPVNAGESGQLVVTRLDLEYPLLRLVTDWQGHWLATPSPCGRTNRRLKLD
;
A
#
# COMPACT_ATOMS: atom_id res chain seq x y z
N MET A 1 10.80 -2.53 -23.52
CA MET A 1 10.13 -1.99 -22.33
C MET A 1 10.42 -2.92 -21.17
N GLN A 2 10.84 -2.38 -20.03
CA GLN A 2 10.92 -3.17 -18.80
C GLN A 2 9.48 -3.53 -18.41
N HIS A 3 9.15 -4.82 -18.33
CA HIS A 3 7.80 -5.27 -17.98
C HIS A 3 7.54 -5.34 -16.46
N TYR A 4 8.62 -5.29 -15.68
CA TYR A 4 8.65 -5.43 -14.22
C TYR A 4 9.47 -4.29 -13.63
N TYR A 5 9.09 -3.79 -12.45
CA TYR A 5 9.82 -2.70 -11.78
C TYR A 5 11.21 -3.16 -11.35
N ASP A 6 11.31 -4.37 -10.79
CA ASP A 6 12.56 -5.00 -10.37
C ASP A 6 12.51 -6.53 -10.51
N GLY A 7 13.62 -7.20 -10.15
CA GLY A 7 13.72 -8.65 -10.21
C GLY A 7 12.91 -9.41 -9.15
N LEU A 8 12.39 -8.73 -8.11
CA LEU A 8 11.61 -9.38 -7.06
C LEU A 8 10.25 -9.83 -7.58
N GLU A 9 9.68 -9.13 -8.55
CA GLU A 9 8.37 -9.44 -9.13
C GLU A 9 8.28 -10.81 -9.81
N ILE A 10 9.41 -11.29 -10.34
CA ILE A 10 9.49 -12.54 -11.13
C ILE A 10 10.30 -13.64 -10.43
N ARG A 11 10.69 -13.41 -9.16
CA ARG A 11 11.51 -14.38 -8.44
C ARG A 11 10.73 -15.70 -8.19
N PRO A 12 11.37 -16.88 -8.33
CA PRO A 12 10.69 -18.15 -8.10
C PRO A 12 10.02 -18.21 -6.71
N PRO A 13 8.81 -18.80 -6.57
CA PRO A 13 8.08 -18.81 -5.31
C PRO A 13 8.88 -19.34 -4.11
N ALA A 14 9.64 -20.42 -4.29
CA ALA A 14 10.48 -20.97 -3.22
C ALA A 14 11.58 -19.99 -2.75
N LEU A 15 12.21 -19.27 -3.70
CA LEU A 15 13.20 -18.25 -3.38
C LEU A 15 12.54 -17.04 -2.69
N ARG A 16 11.34 -16.64 -3.12
CA ARG A 16 10.54 -15.59 -2.46
C ARG A 16 10.30 -15.94 -0.99
N SER A 17 9.74 -17.11 -0.73
CA SER A 17 9.41 -17.56 0.63
C SER A 17 10.64 -17.60 1.52
N GLN A 18 11.77 -18.13 1.02
CA GLN A 18 13.02 -18.17 1.77
C GLN A 18 13.53 -16.76 2.12
N GLN A 19 13.62 -15.86 1.13
CA GLN A 19 14.12 -14.51 1.36
C GLN A 19 13.21 -13.68 2.27
N GLN A 20 11.89 -13.86 2.15
CA GLN A 20 10.92 -13.23 3.03
C GLN A 20 11.03 -13.76 4.46
N LEU A 21 11.25 -15.06 4.65
CA LEU A 21 11.49 -15.65 5.96
C LEU A 21 12.78 -15.12 6.59
N ASP A 22 13.86 -15.01 5.81
CA ASP A 22 15.13 -14.43 6.27
C ASP A 22 14.95 -12.97 6.70
N GLN A 23 14.23 -12.17 5.89
CA GLN A 23 13.92 -10.78 6.22
C GLN A 23 13.05 -10.65 7.48
N LEU A 24 12.01 -11.49 7.60
CA LEU A 24 11.13 -11.52 8.76
C LEU A 24 11.91 -11.90 10.03
N ASN A 25 12.76 -12.93 9.98
CA ASN A 25 13.59 -13.33 11.11
C ASN A 25 14.60 -12.26 11.53
N HIS A 26 15.15 -11.52 10.55
CA HIS A 26 15.98 -10.36 10.82
C HIS A 26 15.17 -9.25 11.53
N GLN A 27 13.94 -8.99 11.07
CA GLN A 27 13.03 -8.04 11.69
C GLN A 27 12.61 -8.46 13.11
N LEU A 28 12.31 -9.74 13.36
CA LEU A 28 11.99 -10.25 14.70
C LEU A 28 13.17 -10.04 15.67
N THR A 29 14.39 -10.30 15.20
CA THR A 29 15.61 -10.01 15.97
C THR A 29 15.71 -8.51 16.29
N HIS A 30 15.47 -7.65 15.29
CA HIS A 30 15.50 -6.20 15.45
C HIS A 30 14.44 -5.70 16.44
N VAL A 31 13.18 -6.16 16.29
CA VAL A 31 12.06 -5.86 17.19
C VAL A 31 12.41 -6.22 18.62
N SER A 32 13.00 -7.41 18.84
CA SER A 32 13.38 -7.86 20.18
C SER A 32 14.44 -6.98 20.86
N GLN A 33 15.25 -6.27 20.08
CA GLN A 33 16.36 -5.44 20.55
C GLN A 33 15.97 -3.97 20.71
N TYR A 34 15.17 -3.44 19.78
CA TYR A 34 14.97 -1.99 19.65
C TYR A 34 13.52 -1.54 19.86
N CYS A 35 12.53 -2.41 19.72
CA CYS A 35 11.12 -2.05 19.80
C CYS A 35 10.52 -2.45 21.15
N ALA A 36 10.74 -1.61 22.17
CA ALA A 36 10.31 -1.88 23.54
C ALA A 36 8.79 -2.05 23.73
N GLY A 37 7.99 -1.56 22.78
CA GLY A 37 6.52 -1.66 22.79
C GLY A 37 5.99 -3.06 22.46
N TYR A 38 6.81 -3.92 21.86
CA TYR A 38 6.42 -5.29 21.54
C TYR A 38 6.44 -6.20 22.78
N SER A 39 5.44 -7.08 22.85
CA SER A 39 5.34 -8.05 23.94
C SER A 39 6.51 -9.04 23.96
N SER A 40 6.68 -9.73 25.09
CA SER A 40 7.73 -10.75 25.23
C SER A 40 7.57 -11.93 24.26
N ALA A 41 6.37 -12.14 23.69
CA ALA A 41 6.11 -13.17 22.68
C ALA A 41 6.94 -13.00 21.40
N TYR A 42 7.34 -11.77 21.07
CA TYR A 42 8.16 -11.47 19.90
C TYR A 42 9.67 -11.55 20.17
N ARG A 43 10.09 -11.78 21.43
CA ARG A 43 11.50 -11.78 21.82
C ARG A 43 12.13 -13.15 21.58
N GLN A 44 13.31 -13.17 20.97
CA GLN A 44 14.07 -14.40 20.69
C GLN A 44 13.29 -15.43 19.86
N CYS A 45 12.29 -14.97 19.11
CA CYS A 45 11.55 -15.80 18.16
C CYS A 45 12.33 -15.88 16.84
N ARG A 46 12.51 -17.10 16.35
CA ARG A 46 13.01 -17.39 15.01
C ARG A 46 12.08 -18.43 14.41
N LEU A 47 11.52 -18.11 13.25
CA LEU A 47 10.62 -18.97 12.51
C LEU A 47 11.41 -19.81 11.52
N GLU A 48 11.04 -21.08 11.36
CA GLU A 48 11.62 -21.98 10.37
C GLU A 48 10.78 -22.03 9.08
N ASP A 49 9.53 -21.57 9.13
CA ASP A 49 8.64 -21.43 7.98
C ASP A 49 7.72 -20.20 8.12
N LEU A 50 7.30 -19.60 6.99
CA LEU A 50 6.38 -18.45 7.00
C LEU A 50 5.00 -18.79 7.59
N ALA A 51 4.56 -20.04 7.53
CA ALA A 51 3.32 -20.49 8.15
C ALA A 51 3.35 -20.36 9.68
N GLU A 52 4.53 -20.36 10.30
CA GLU A 52 4.69 -20.16 11.75
C GLU A 52 4.40 -18.71 12.17
N LEU A 53 4.21 -17.79 11.23
CA LEU A 53 3.71 -16.44 11.51
C LEU A 53 2.40 -16.52 12.33
N ALA A 54 1.54 -17.51 12.07
CA ALA A 54 0.30 -17.74 12.81
C ALA A 54 0.48 -17.98 14.33
N THR A 55 1.70 -18.29 14.78
CA THR A 55 2.03 -18.49 16.21
C THR A 55 2.30 -17.18 16.95
N LEU A 56 2.60 -16.10 16.23
CA LEU A 56 2.80 -14.77 16.82
C LEU A 56 1.45 -14.12 17.16
N PRO A 57 1.37 -13.23 18.17
CA PRO A 57 0.14 -12.51 18.45
C PRO A 57 -0.36 -11.69 17.25
N LEU A 58 -1.67 -11.47 17.17
CA LEU A 58 -2.24 -10.45 16.29
C LEU A 58 -2.00 -9.07 16.91
N LEU A 59 -1.84 -8.06 16.06
CA LEU A 59 -1.90 -6.66 16.49
C LEU A 59 -3.26 -6.07 16.12
N ASP A 60 -3.90 -5.42 17.08
CA ASP A 60 -5.13 -4.68 16.90
C ASP A 60 -4.85 -3.17 16.88
N SER A 61 -5.43 -2.46 15.91
CA SER A 61 -5.17 -1.03 15.73
C SER A 61 -5.67 -0.18 16.92
N ALA A 62 -6.77 -0.58 17.58
CA ALA A 62 -7.28 0.14 18.74
C ALA A 62 -6.40 -0.09 19.98
N GLU A 63 -5.87 -1.30 20.18
CA GLU A 63 -4.89 -1.59 21.22
C GLU A 63 -3.59 -0.80 21.02
N LEU A 64 -3.07 -0.77 19.78
CA LEU A 64 -1.88 0.02 19.44
C LEU A 64 -2.12 1.52 19.67
N PHE A 65 -3.30 2.03 19.31
CA PHE A 65 -3.67 3.43 19.57
C PHE A 65 -3.71 3.74 21.07
N ALA A 66 -4.34 2.88 21.88
CA ALA A 66 -4.35 3.03 23.33
C ALA A 66 -2.93 3.01 23.92
N ALA A 67 -2.05 2.14 23.41
CA ALA A 67 -0.65 2.09 23.82
C ALA A 67 0.10 3.39 23.48
N GLN A 68 -0.14 3.99 22.32
CA GLN A 68 0.47 5.27 21.92
C GLN A 68 -0.01 6.44 22.79
N GLN A 69 -1.28 6.42 23.21
CA GLN A 69 -1.82 7.40 24.15
C GLN A 69 -1.17 7.28 25.54
N ALA A 70 -0.91 6.06 26.01
CA ALA A 70 -0.21 5.81 27.27
C ALA A 70 1.29 6.14 27.18
N HIS A 71 1.91 5.92 26.01
CA HIS A 71 3.35 6.02 25.79
C HIS A 71 3.68 6.73 24.47
N PRO A 72 3.52 8.06 24.40
CA PRO A 72 3.80 8.82 23.18
C PRO A 72 5.30 8.83 22.80
N PRO A 73 5.65 9.08 21.53
CA PRO A 73 4.73 9.27 20.40
C PRO A 73 4.29 7.96 19.72
N PHE A 74 5.08 6.89 19.81
CA PHE A 74 4.86 5.67 19.02
C PHE A 74 4.84 4.39 19.87
N ALA A 75 4.63 4.48 21.18
CA ALA A 75 4.58 3.34 22.12
C ALA A 75 5.80 2.41 22.12
N GLY A 76 6.95 2.85 21.60
CA GLY A 76 8.12 1.98 21.43
C GLY A 76 7.96 0.94 20.31
N LEU A 77 7.06 1.18 19.35
CA LEU A 77 6.84 0.34 18.16
C LEU A 77 7.86 0.62 17.04
N THR A 78 8.65 1.68 17.15
CA THR A 78 9.67 2.02 16.14
C THR A 78 10.98 1.32 16.42
N GLY A 79 11.64 0.83 15.37
CA GLY A 79 12.99 0.29 15.43
C GLY A 79 14.08 1.36 15.41
N ARG A 80 13.70 2.63 15.20
CA ARG A 80 14.58 3.79 15.29
C ARG A 80 14.06 4.82 16.30
N PRO A 81 14.93 5.72 16.79
CA PRO A 81 14.50 6.83 17.62
C PRO A 81 13.49 7.69 16.88
N ALA A 82 12.40 8.08 17.57
CA ALA A 82 11.35 8.94 17.01
C ALA A 82 11.89 10.26 16.43
N SER A 83 13.00 10.78 16.97
CA SER A 83 13.67 11.99 16.48
C SER A 83 14.30 11.85 15.09
N GLN A 84 14.42 10.63 14.56
CA GLN A 84 14.90 10.37 13.20
C GLN A 84 13.77 10.22 12.19
N ALA A 85 12.51 10.27 12.61
CA ALA A 85 11.38 10.30 11.70
C ALA A 85 11.44 11.59 10.87
N LEU A 86 11.31 11.46 9.55
CA LEU A 86 11.27 12.58 8.62
C LEU A 86 9.90 13.26 8.64
N ARG A 87 8.85 12.47 8.88
CA ARG A 87 7.47 12.95 9.10
C ARG A 87 6.80 12.12 10.19
N ALA A 88 5.82 12.73 10.84
CA ALA A 88 4.90 12.04 11.72
C ALA A 88 3.48 12.49 11.36
N PHE A 89 2.58 11.53 11.20
CA PHE A 89 1.18 11.76 10.90
C PHE A 89 0.37 11.40 12.14
N ALA A 90 -0.63 12.19 12.45
CA ALA A 90 -1.56 11.91 13.53
C ALA A 90 -2.92 12.47 13.18
N SER A 91 -3.91 11.59 13.09
CA SER A 91 -5.31 11.95 12.93
C SER A 91 -6.08 11.54 14.18
N PRO A 92 -7.11 12.29 14.61
CA PRO A 92 -7.88 11.94 15.80
C PRO A 92 -8.43 10.51 15.74
N GLY A 93 -8.16 9.71 16.77
CA GLY A 93 -8.63 8.32 16.86
C GLY A 93 -7.86 7.33 15.99
N GLN A 94 -6.73 7.72 15.40
CA GLN A 94 -5.87 6.86 14.58
C GLN A 94 -4.46 6.81 15.15
N LEU A 95 -3.67 5.83 14.70
CA LEU A 95 -2.27 5.72 15.09
C LEU A 95 -1.49 6.99 14.70
N ALA A 96 -0.55 7.35 15.57
CA ALA A 96 0.58 8.18 15.20
C ALA A 96 1.52 7.34 14.34
N ILE A 97 1.78 7.79 13.12
CA ILE A 97 2.50 7.02 12.10
C ILE A 97 3.79 7.76 11.75
N PRO A 98 4.98 7.16 11.95
CA PRO A 98 6.23 7.74 11.50
C PRO A 98 6.46 7.45 10.01
N GLU A 99 7.19 8.34 9.35
CA GLU A 99 7.86 8.04 8.09
C GLU A 99 9.36 8.27 8.28
N TYR A 100 10.18 7.29 7.90
CA TYR A 100 11.63 7.36 7.97
C TYR A 100 12.26 7.48 6.56
N ALA A 101 13.58 7.53 6.49
CA ALA A 101 14.30 7.73 5.25
C ALA A 101 14.30 6.47 4.37
N GLY A 102 13.79 6.58 3.15
CA GLY A 102 13.80 5.50 2.17
C GLY A 102 13.35 6.01 0.80
N ALA A 103 13.90 5.42 -0.25
CA ALA A 103 13.60 5.85 -1.61
C ALA A 103 12.13 5.53 -1.97
N ASP A 104 11.64 4.35 -1.60
CA ASP A 104 10.23 3.92 -1.67
C ASP A 104 9.82 3.25 -0.34
N TRP A 105 9.89 4.02 0.75
CA TRP A 105 9.66 3.56 2.13
C TRP A 105 8.28 2.92 2.32
N TRP A 106 7.29 3.40 1.57
CA TRP A 106 5.91 2.92 1.61
C TRP A 106 5.57 1.82 0.59
N GLY A 107 6.51 1.46 -0.29
CA GLY A 107 6.35 0.42 -1.30
C GLY A 107 5.41 0.78 -2.46
N ALA A 108 5.17 2.06 -2.74
CA ALA A 108 4.22 2.50 -3.75
C ALA A 108 4.79 2.46 -5.19
N ALA A 109 6.11 2.53 -5.37
CA ALA A 109 6.73 2.60 -6.70
C ALA A 109 6.35 1.40 -7.57
N ARG A 110 6.27 0.20 -6.98
CA ARG A 110 5.90 -1.02 -7.71
C ARG A 110 4.47 -1.00 -8.23
N ALA A 111 3.53 -0.50 -7.43
CA ALA A 111 2.13 -0.39 -7.82
C ALA A 111 1.93 0.66 -8.92
N LEU A 112 2.60 1.81 -8.79
CA LEU A 112 2.61 2.84 -9.82
C LEU A 112 3.20 2.32 -11.14
N PHE A 113 4.35 1.63 -11.08
CA PHE A 113 4.96 1.03 -12.27
C PHE A 113 4.04 -0.02 -12.92
N ALA A 114 3.41 -0.88 -12.13
CA ALA A 114 2.49 -1.91 -12.61
C ALA A 114 1.22 -1.33 -13.27
N ALA A 115 0.75 -0.17 -12.78
CA ALA A 115 -0.35 0.58 -13.40
C ALA A 115 0.08 1.32 -14.69
N GLY A 116 1.39 1.42 -14.97
CA GLY A 116 1.91 1.95 -16.23
C GLY A 116 2.56 3.33 -16.12
N PHE A 117 2.68 3.90 -14.92
CA PHE A 117 3.41 5.15 -14.69
C PHE A 117 4.90 4.98 -15.01
N LYS A 118 5.50 5.97 -15.69
CA LYS A 118 6.91 5.95 -16.07
C LYS A 118 7.69 7.16 -15.56
N SER A 119 9.01 7.04 -15.61
CA SER A 119 9.90 8.17 -15.37
C SER A 119 9.63 9.30 -16.36
N GLY A 120 9.53 10.53 -15.86
CA GLY A 120 9.22 11.73 -16.64
C GLY A 120 7.73 11.95 -16.97
N GLU A 121 6.87 10.96 -16.73
CA GLU A 121 5.42 11.11 -16.84
C GLU A 121 4.87 11.83 -15.60
N VAL A 122 4.02 12.83 -15.80
CA VAL A 122 3.52 13.69 -14.72
C VAL A 122 2.31 13.03 -14.06
N MET A 123 2.38 12.83 -12.75
CA MET A 123 1.32 12.25 -11.93
C MET A 123 0.55 13.34 -11.19
N LEU A 124 -0.77 13.37 -11.37
CA LEU A 124 -1.69 14.16 -10.56
C LEU A 124 -2.07 13.36 -9.29
N ASN A 125 -1.71 13.87 -8.12
CA ASN A 125 -2.02 13.20 -6.84
C ASN A 125 -3.23 13.85 -6.17
N GLY A 126 -4.36 13.16 -6.24
CA GLY A 126 -5.64 13.57 -5.68
C GLY A 126 -5.80 13.30 -4.19
N HIS A 127 -4.80 12.70 -3.53
CA HIS A 127 -4.86 12.47 -2.08
C HIS A 127 -4.52 13.71 -1.26
N ASP A 128 -5.05 13.73 -0.05
CA ASP A 128 -4.86 14.78 0.93
C ASP A 128 -3.44 14.77 1.54
N TYR A 129 -2.74 15.92 1.49
CA TYR A 129 -1.39 16.10 2.03
C TYR A 129 -1.32 16.61 3.48
N HIS A 130 -2.46 16.85 4.13
CA HIS A 130 -2.53 17.39 5.49
C HIS A 130 -3.12 16.40 6.51
N ALA A 131 -4.03 15.52 6.11
CA ALA A 131 -4.74 14.64 7.05
C ALA A 131 -3.96 13.36 7.43
N GLY A 132 -3.17 12.80 6.52
CA GLY A 132 -2.53 11.49 6.71
C GLY A 132 -1.42 11.19 5.70
N PRO A 133 -0.83 9.99 5.79
CA PRO A 133 0.34 9.63 4.98
C PRO A 133 0.01 9.30 3.53
N THR A 134 -1.25 9.05 3.15
CA THR A 134 -1.60 8.50 1.83
C THR A 134 -1.08 9.31 0.64
N ALA A 135 -1.15 10.64 0.70
CA ALA A 135 -0.55 11.45 -0.36
C ALA A 135 0.98 11.30 -0.42
N PHE A 136 1.64 11.19 0.73
CA PHE A 136 3.09 10.98 0.84
C PHE A 136 3.52 9.56 0.45
N ILE A 137 2.67 8.55 0.65
CA ILE A 137 2.87 7.18 0.16
C ILE A 137 3.11 7.22 -1.35
N PHE A 138 2.22 7.87 -2.11
CA PHE A 138 2.36 7.96 -3.56
C PHE A 138 3.36 9.01 -4.02
N ASP A 139 3.55 10.12 -3.29
CA ASP A 139 4.65 11.07 -3.57
C ASP A 139 6.02 10.36 -3.52
N ASN A 140 6.26 9.57 -2.47
CA ASN A 140 7.50 8.83 -2.28
C ASN A 140 7.73 7.81 -3.41
N GLY A 141 6.71 7.00 -3.73
CA GLY A 141 6.79 6.02 -4.82
C GLY A 141 6.98 6.66 -6.21
N ALA A 142 6.26 7.74 -6.51
CA ALA A 142 6.38 8.43 -7.80
C ALA A 142 7.77 9.08 -7.96
N ARG A 143 8.30 9.69 -6.90
CA ARG A 143 9.66 10.25 -6.90
C ARG A 143 10.72 9.18 -7.09
N GLN A 144 10.53 7.99 -6.52
CA GLN A 144 11.41 6.85 -6.77
C GLN A 144 11.37 6.40 -8.24
N LEU A 145 10.21 6.44 -8.88
CA LEU A 145 10.08 6.17 -10.32
C LEU A 145 10.65 7.29 -11.20
N GLY A 146 10.91 8.47 -10.64
CA GLY A 146 11.25 9.67 -11.38
C GLY A 146 10.06 10.29 -12.11
N ALA A 147 8.83 10.04 -11.64
CA ALA A 147 7.61 10.68 -12.10
C ALA A 147 7.39 11.99 -11.32
N PRO A 148 7.34 13.16 -11.97
CA PRO A 148 6.99 14.42 -11.31
C PRO A 148 5.57 14.36 -10.74
N VAL A 149 5.38 14.87 -9.52
CA VAL A 149 4.10 14.87 -8.82
C VAL A 149 3.50 16.27 -8.80
N VAL A 150 2.23 16.38 -9.19
CA VAL A 150 1.41 17.57 -8.97
C VAL A 150 0.52 17.32 -7.74
N PRO A 151 0.81 17.94 -6.58
CA PRO A 151 0.07 17.73 -5.35
C PRO A 151 -1.21 18.58 -5.34
N CYS A 152 -2.26 18.13 -6.03
CA CYS A 152 -3.51 18.90 -6.15
C CYS A 152 -4.46 18.68 -4.97
N GLY A 153 -4.38 17.53 -4.31
CA GLY A 153 -5.34 17.14 -3.27
C GLY A 153 -6.75 16.89 -3.81
N PRO A 154 -7.72 16.56 -2.93
CA PRO A 154 -9.03 16.10 -3.37
C PRO A 154 -10.07 17.21 -3.58
N HIS A 155 -9.89 18.39 -3.00
CA HIS A 155 -11.01 19.35 -2.83
C HIS A 155 -10.92 20.65 -3.63
N ASP A 156 -9.76 21.00 -4.20
CA ASP A 156 -9.59 22.25 -4.93
C ASP A 156 -9.72 22.03 -6.44
N THR A 157 -10.96 21.87 -6.90
CA THR A 157 -11.29 21.58 -8.31
C THR A 157 -10.71 22.62 -9.25
N GLN A 158 -10.75 23.90 -8.89
CA GLN A 158 -10.17 24.95 -9.73
C GLN A 158 -8.67 24.72 -9.93
N ARG A 159 -7.91 24.45 -8.86
CA ARG A 159 -6.49 24.12 -8.99
C ARG A 159 -6.23 22.83 -9.74
N GLN A 160 -7.10 21.82 -9.62
CA GLN A 160 -6.98 20.59 -10.41
C GLN A 160 -7.16 20.86 -11.91
N LEU A 161 -8.13 21.68 -12.30
CA LEU A 161 -8.33 22.10 -13.70
C LEU A 161 -7.15 22.91 -14.23
N GLU A 162 -6.65 23.87 -13.44
CA GLU A 162 -5.43 24.62 -13.79
C GLU A 162 -4.22 23.70 -13.96
N ALA A 163 -4.11 22.66 -13.11
CA ALA A 163 -3.06 21.65 -13.20
C ALA A 163 -3.18 20.80 -14.46
N LEU A 164 -4.39 20.37 -14.84
CA LEU A 164 -4.63 19.65 -16.10
C LEU A 164 -4.12 20.46 -17.29
N GLN A 165 -4.52 21.73 -17.38
CA GLN A 165 -4.12 22.61 -18.48
C GLN A 165 -2.61 22.87 -18.50
N ARG A 166 -2.02 23.18 -17.34
CA ARG A 166 -0.64 23.63 -17.22
C ARG A 166 0.38 22.50 -17.32
N TYR A 167 0.10 21.39 -16.67
CA TYR A 167 1.07 20.30 -16.51
C TYR A 167 0.76 19.09 -17.40
N GLN A 168 -0.45 19.00 -17.95
CA GLN A 168 -0.88 17.91 -18.84
C GLN A 168 -0.51 16.54 -18.23
N PRO A 169 -0.97 16.24 -16.99
CA PRO A 169 -0.61 15.01 -16.30
C PRO A 169 -1.07 13.79 -17.10
N THR A 170 -0.22 12.77 -17.15
CA THR A 170 -0.50 11.53 -17.90
C THR A 170 -1.18 10.47 -17.05
N GLY A 171 -1.12 10.60 -15.73
CA GLY A 171 -1.86 9.73 -14.84
C GLY A 171 -2.31 10.37 -13.53
N PHE A 172 -3.31 9.73 -12.92
CA PHE A 172 -3.92 10.14 -11.66
C PHE A 172 -3.74 9.06 -10.59
N VAL A 173 -3.52 9.48 -9.34
CA VAL A 173 -3.60 8.59 -8.18
C VAL A 173 -4.53 9.19 -7.14
N GLY A 174 -5.48 8.40 -6.63
CA GLY A 174 -6.51 8.91 -5.74
C GLY A 174 -7.73 8.00 -5.61
N PRO A 175 -8.74 8.44 -4.83
CA PRO A 175 -10.07 7.82 -4.84
C PRO A 175 -10.75 7.98 -6.21
N LEU A 176 -11.62 7.03 -6.55
CA LEU A 176 -12.41 7.07 -7.79
C LEU A 176 -13.33 8.30 -7.79
N VAL A 177 -13.97 8.59 -6.67
CA VAL A 177 -14.87 9.75 -6.56
C VAL A 177 -14.15 11.06 -6.91
N THR A 178 -12.91 11.24 -6.45
CA THR A 178 -12.12 12.43 -6.77
C THR A 178 -11.75 12.52 -8.25
N LEU A 179 -11.45 11.38 -8.89
CA LEU A 179 -11.22 11.35 -10.33
C LEU A 179 -12.50 11.72 -11.11
N LEU A 180 -13.64 11.17 -10.72
CA LEU A 180 -14.92 11.45 -11.38
C LEU A 180 -15.31 12.92 -11.23
N ASP A 181 -15.20 13.49 -10.03
CA ASP A 181 -15.46 14.91 -9.77
C ASP A 181 -14.57 15.81 -10.65
N LEU A 182 -13.29 15.45 -10.81
CA LEU A 182 -12.37 16.16 -11.70
C LEU A 182 -12.79 16.07 -13.18
N LEU A 183 -13.17 14.89 -13.64
CA LEU A 183 -13.59 14.67 -15.03
C LEU A 183 -14.89 15.41 -15.35
N GLU A 184 -15.88 15.38 -14.45
CA GLU A 184 -17.13 16.13 -14.59
C GLU A 184 -16.87 17.65 -14.63
N ALA A 185 -16.02 18.14 -13.72
CA ALA A 185 -15.66 19.55 -13.70
C ALA A 185 -14.90 19.98 -14.96
N ALA A 186 -14.03 19.10 -15.50
CA ALA A 186 -13.29 19.37 -16.72
C ALA A 186 -14.22 19.44 -17.94
N GLU A 187 -15.21 18.53 -18.03
CA GLU A 187 -16.24 18.57 -19.06
C GLU A 187 -17.06 19.87 -18.98
N ALA A 188 -17.53 20.24 -17.79
CA ALA A 188 -18.31 21.47 -17.59
C ALA A 188 -17.53 22.75 -17.91
N ALA A 189 -16.21 22.74 -17.71
CA ALA A 189 -15.31 23.86 -17.98
C ALA A 189 -14.65 23.81 -19.38
N GLU A 190 -15.02 22.83 -20.22
CA GLU A 190 -14.41 22.59 -21.54
C GLU A 190 -12.88 22.44 -21.47
N VAL A 191 -12.36 21.84 -20.40
CA VAL A 191 -10.94 21.54 -20.19
C VAL A 191 -10.62 20.15 -20.73
N ALA A 192 -9.66 20.06 -21.64
CA ALA A 192 -9.20 18.80 -22.20
C ALA A 192 -8.56 17.87 -21.15
N THR A 193 -8.92 16.59 -21.20
CA THR A 193 -8.39 15.53 -20.33
C THR A 193 -7.66 14.44 -21.11
N ASP A 194 -7.43 14.61 -22.41
CA ASP A 194 -6.84 13.61 -23.32
C ASP A 194 -5.42 13.16 -22.91
N SER A 195 -4.71 14.00 -22.15
CA SER A 195 -3.40 13.65 -21.60
C SER A 195 -3.51 12.59 -20.51
N LEU A 196 -4.61 12.55 -19.76
CA LEU A 196 -4.82 11.61 -18.68
C LEU A 196 -5.18 10.23 -19.23
N GLN A 197 -4.22 9.30 -19.21
CA GLN A 197 -4.36 7.98 -19.83
C GLN A 197 -4.35 6.83 -18.83
N THR A 198 -3.92 7.08 -17.59
CA THR A 198 -3.76 6.04 -16.57
C THR A 198 -4.27 6.52 -15.21
N ALA A 199 -4.89 5.64 -14.44
CA ALA A 199 -5.25 5.92 -13.06
C ALA A 199 -4.88 4.75 -12.13
N LEU A 200 -4.37 5.07 -10.94
CA LEU A 200 -4.25 4.14 -9.84
C LEU A 200 -5.26 4.53 -8.75
N LEU A 201 -6.33 3.74 -8.65
CA LEU A 201 -7.42 3.91 -7.70
C LEU A 201 -7.07 3.25 -6.38
N CYS A 202 -7.29 3.99 -5.31
CA CYS A 202 -6.83 3.64 -3.97
C CYS A 202 -8.02 3.46 -3.02
N GLU A 203 -8.86 2.48 -3.33
CA GLU A 203 -10.11 2.21 -2.61
C GLU A 203 -10.21 0.75 -2.17
N VAL A 204 -10.85 0.55 -1.02
CA VAL A 204 -11.07 -0.78 -0.43
C VAL A 204 -12.22 -1.54 -1.11
N THR A 205 -13.04 -0.84 -1.91
CA THR A 205 -14.24 -1.37 -2.57
C THR A 205 -13.96 -2.07 -3.90
N HIS A 206 -12.71 -2.05 -4.38
CA HIS A 206 -12.31 -2.60 -5.69
C HIS A 206 -13.29 -2.23 -6.82
N PRO A 207 -13.47 -0.93 -7.12
CA PRO A 207 -14.47 -0.49 -8.08
C PRO A 207 -14.22 -1.03 -9.49
N GLU A 208 -15.29 -1.17 -10.26
CA GLU A 208 -15.22 -1.51 -11.67
C GLU A 208 -14.55 -0.38 -12.47
N THR A 209 -13.46 -0.68 -13.16
CA THR A 209 -12.67 0.31 -13.91
C THR A 209 -12.98 0.34 -15.41
N ALA A 210 -13.71 -0.65 -15.92
CA ALA A 210 -14.05 -0.73 -17.35
C ALA A 210 -14.76 0.54 -17.89
N PRO A 211 -15.68 1.19 -17.14
CA PRO A 211 -16.30 2.43 -17.61
C PRO A 211 -15.32 3.58 -17.85
N LEU A 212 -14.26 3.71 -17.04
CA LEU A 212 -13.26 4.78 -17.20
C LEU A 212 -12.53 4.67 -18.54
N GLN A 213 -12.18 3.44 -18.92
CA GLN A 213 -11.53 3.19 -20.22
C GLN A 213 -12.49 3.43 -21.38
N ALA A 214 -13.76 3.02 -21.25
CA ALA A 214 -14.76 3.13 -22.31
C ALA A 214 -15.21 4.57 -22.58
N ILE A 215 -15.32 5.39 -21.53
CA ILE A 215 -15.87 6.76 -21.61
C ILE A 215 -14.76 7.79 -21.76
N TYR A 216 -13.69 7.68 -20.97
CA TYR A 216 -12.64 8.70 -20.88
C TYR A 216 -11.31 8.28 -21.50
N GLY A 217 -11.18 7.02 -21.94
CA GLY A 217 -9.91 6.49 -22.44
C GLY A 217 -8.87 6.23 -21.35
N ILE A 218 -9.25 6.31 -20.07
CA ILE A 218 -8.36 6.16 -18.92
C ILE A 218 -8.27 4.68 -18.52
N GLN A 219 -7.07 4.12 -18.60
CA GLN A 219 -6.82 2.77 -18.07
C GLN A 219 -6.63 2.85 -16.56
N ALA A 220 -7.63 2.36 -15.81
CA ALA A 220 -7.61 2.41 -14.35
C ALA A 220 -7.32 1.04 -13.72
N PHE A 221 -6.48 1.07 -12.69
CA PHE A 221 -6.05 -0.07 -11.89
C PHE A 221 -6.36 0.21 -10.43
N ASN A 222 -6.54 -0.83 -9.62
CA ASN A 222 -6.74 -0.69 -8.19
C ASN A 222 -5.50 -1.09 -7.39
N CYS A 223 -5.32 -0.48 -6.22
CA CYS A 223 -4.42 -0.98 -5.19
C CYS A 223 -5.03 -0.93 -3.79
N LEU A 224 -4.59 -1.85 -2.95
CA LEU A 224 -4.86 -1.86 -1.53
C LEU A 224 -3.76 -1.05 -0.84
N VAL A 225 -4.12 0.14 -0.40
CA VAL A 225 -3.26 1.01 0.39
C VAL A 225 -3.87 1.18 1.77
N TRP A 226 -3.03 1.11 2.79
CA TRP A 226 -3.43 1.43 4.15
C TRP A 226 -2.42 2.37 4.76
N GLN A 227 -2.90 3.42 5.43
CA GLN A 227 -2.06 4.49 5.96
C GLN A 227 -0.95 4.00 6.92
N ASP A 228 -1.19 2.93 7.66
CA ASP A 228 -0.24 2.40 8.63
C ASP A 228 0.88 1.58 7.96
N ILE A 229 0.60 0.98 6.80
CA ILE A 229 1.47 0.01 6.14
C ILE A 229 2.11 0.56 4.86
N GLY A 230 1.37 1.33 4.07
CA GLY A 230 1.69 1.66 2.68
C GLY A 230 0.86 0.81 1.69
N VAL A 231 1.44 0.50 0.53
CA VAL A 231 0.75 -0.31 -0.49
C VAL A 231 0.92 -1.79 -0.19
N VAL A 232 -0.17 -2.46 0.20
CA VAL A 232 -0.22 -3.87 0.58
C VAL A 232 -0.26 -4.79 -0.63
N ALA A 233 -1.09 -4.45 -1.62
CA ALA A 233 -1.26 -5.23 -2.84
C ALA A 233 -1.76 -4.34 -3.99
N TYR A 234 -1.54 -4.74 -5.24
CA TYR A 234 -1.87 -3.91 -6.41
C TYR A 234 -2.25 -4.75 -7.63
N GLU A 235 -3.09 -4.20 -8.50
CA GLU A 235 -3.36 -4.79 -9.81
C GLU A 235 -2.24 -4.49 -10.79
N SER A 236 -1.93 -5.46 -11.65
CA SER A 236 -1.12 -5.23 -12.87
C SER A 236 -1.94 -5.32 -14.15
N GLN A 237 -3.17 -5.81 -14.04
CA GLN A 237 -4.17 -5.88 -15.10
C GLN A 237 -5.53 -5.58 -14.44
N PRO A 238 -6.35 -4.70 -15.01
CA PRO A 238 -7.61 -4.31 -14.38
C PRO A 238 -8.54 -5.51 -14.18
N GLY A 239 -9.08 -5.67 -12.97
CA GLY A 239 -10.06 -6.72 -12.64
C GLY A 239 -9.47 -8.12 -12.40
N GLU A 240 -8.16 -8.30 -12.58
CA GLU A 240 -7.46 -9.58 -12.39
C GLU A 240 -6.98 -9.78 -10.94
N GLY A 241 -7.50 -9.01 -9.98
CA GLY A 241 -7.15 -9.16 -8.57
C GLY A 241 -5.75 -8.65 -8.21
N PHE A 242 -5.50 -8.58 -6.91
CA PHE A 242 -4.35 -7.88 -6.35
C PHE A 242 -3.16 -8.81 -6.15
N ILE A 243 -2.00 -8.41 -6.64
CA ILE A 243 -0.72 -9.06 -6.38
C ILE A 243 -0.15 -8.48 -5.10
N VAL A 244 0.18 -9.34 -4.14
CA VAL A 244 0.78 -8.89 -2.87
C VAL A 244 2.10 -8.18 -3.13
N ASN A 245 2.32 -7.07 -2.45
CA ASN A 245 3.54 -6.29 -2.59
C ASN A 245 4.73 -6.99 -1.91
N GLU A 246 5.94 -6.82 -2.43
CA GLU A 246 7.11 -7.56 -1.93
C GLU A 246 7.57 -7.08 -0.54
N CYS A 247 7.14 -5.89 -0.10
CA CYS A 247 7.36 -5.35 1.25
C CYS A 247 6.32 -5.81 2.29
N CYS A 248 5.36 -6.64 1.90
CA CYS A 248 4.29 -7.12 2.78
C CYS A 248 4.21 -8.65 2.75
N LEU A 249 3.83 -9.22 3.90
CA LEU A 249 3.26 -10.56 3.99
C LEU A 249 1.79 -10.41 4.33
N VAL A 250 0.95 -11.22 3.69
CA VAL A 250 -0.50 -11.23 3.91
C VAL A 250 -0.91 -12.63 4.31
N GLU A 251 -1.67 -12.71 5.40
CA GLU A 251 -2.43 -13.88 5.84
C GLU A 251 -3.92 -13.61 5.61
N ILE A 252 -4.69 -14.67 5.39
CA ILE A 252 -6.16 -14.62 5.41
C ILE A 252 -6.59 -15.57 6.52
N ILE A 253 -7.24 -15.05 7.55
CA ILE A 253 -7.54 -15.77 8.79
C ILE A 253 -9.03 -15.83 9.07
N ASP A 254 -9.44 -16.83 9.84
CA ASP A 254 -10.74 -16.81 10.50
C ASP A 254 -10.65 -15.87 11.72
N PRO A 255 -11.45 -14.78 11.78
CA PRO A 255 -11.39 -13.80 12.87
C PRO A 255 -11.75 -14.40 14.23
N ALA A 256 -12.50 -15.50 14.29
CA ALA A 256 -12.87 -16.12 15.56
C ALA A 256 -11.71 -16.92 16.17
N SER A 257 -10.92 -17.60 15.34
CA SER A 257 -9.81 -18.45 15.79
C SER A 257 -8.43 -17.78 15.69
N GLY A 258 -8.29 -16.73 14.88
CA GLY A 258 -7.01 -16.09 14.59
C GLY A 258 -6.09 -16.93 13.70
N GLN A 259 -6.58 -18.05 13.16
CA GLN A 259 -5.81 -19.02 12.38
C GLN A 259 -6.07 -18.86 10.88
N PRO A 260 -5.08 -19.18 10.02
CA PRO A 260 -5.28 -19.16 8.57
C PRO A 260 -6.46 -20.01 8.10
N VAL A 261 -7.25 -19.48 7.18
CA VAL A 261 -8.35 -20.22 6.54
C VAL A 261 -7.83 -21.28 5.56
N ASN A 262 -8.68 -22.23 5.14
CA ASN A 262 -8.28 -23.19 4.12
C ASN A 262 -8.10 -22.51 2.76
N ALA A 263 -7.37 -23.17 1.85
CA ALA A 263 -7.14 -22.63 0.51
C ALA A 263 -8.47 -22.35 -0.23
N GLY A 264 -8.63 -21.11 -0.68
CA GLY A 264 -9.82 -20.66 -1.43
C GLY A 264 -11.00 -20.22 -0.55
N GLU A 265 -10.91 -20.35 0.78
CA GLU A 265 -11.90 -19.77 1.69
C GLU A 265 -11.66 -18.27 1.87
N SER A 266 -12.76 -17.54 2.07
CA SER A 266 -12.78 -16.14 2.46
C SER A 266 -12.43 -15.99 3.94
N GLY A 267 -11.75 -14.91 4.27
CA GLY A 267 -11.44 -14.54 5.65
C GLY A 267 -10.86 -13.14 5.76
N GLN A 268 -10.52 -12.76 6.99
CA GLN A 268 -10.01 -11.44 7.32
C GLN A 268 -8.53 -11.34 6.93
N LEU A 269 -8.16 -10.27 6.25
CA LEU A 269 -6.77 -10.01 5.89
C LEU A 269 -5.99 -9.53 7.12
N VAL A 270 -4.81 -10.12 7.31
CA VAL A 270 -3.82 -9.73 8.31
C VAL A 270 -2.51 -9.42 7.59
N VAL A 271 -1.91 -8.28 7.91
CA VAL A 271 -0.75 -7.77 7.17
C VAL A 271 0.46 -7.66 8.08
N THR A 272 1.58 -8.19 7.63
CA THR A 272 2.90 -7.94 8.22
C THR A 272 3.71 -7.08 7.27
N ARG A 273 4.09 -5.88 7.72
CA ARG A 273 5.02 -5.01 6.98
C ARG A 273 6.45 -5.46 7.22
N LEU A 274 7.18 -5.74 6.14
CA LEU A 274 8.59 -6.11 6.18
C LEU A 274 9.49 -4.87 6.23
N ASP A 275 9.49 -4.18 7.37
CA ASP A 275 10.26 -2.97 7.61
C ASP A 275 10.92 -2.99 9.00
N LEU A 276 12.16 -2.50 9.08
CA LEU A 276 12.91 -2.47 10.35
C LEU A 276 12.64 -1.20 11.16
N GLU A 277 12.19 -0.11 10.54
CA GLU A 277 12.08 1.20 11.17
C GLU A 277 10.72 1.39 11.86
N TYR A 278 9.64 0.91 11.25
CA TYR A 278 8.29 0.83 11.78
C TYR A 278 7.67 -0.55 11.49
N PRO A 279 8.18 -1.60 12.14
CA PRO A 279 7.64 -2.94 12.00
C PRO A 279 6.21 -2.98 12.51
N LEU A 280 5.28 -3.48 11.69
CA LEU A 280 3.91 -3.83 12.08
C LEU A 280 3.71 -5.31 11.74
N LEU A 281 3.74 -6.16 12.75
CA LEU A 281 3.67 -7.62 12.63
C LEU A 281 2.22 -8.07 12.83
N ARG A 282 1.66 -8.83 11.88
CA ARG A 282 0.30 -9.38 11.94
C ARG A 282 -0.78 -8.37 12.36
N LEU A 283 -0.75 -7.19 11.75
CA LEU A 283 -1.75 -6.16 11.99
C LEU A 283 -3.07 -6.55 11.31
N VAL A 284 -4.13 -6.63 12.11
CA VAL A 284 -5.47 -6.99 11.66
C VAL A 284 -6.08 -5.84 10.87
N THR A 285 -6.62 -6.15 9.70
CA THR A 285 -7.31 -5.19 8.83
C THR A 285 -8.83 -5.39 8.88
N ASP A 286 -9.57 -4.40 8.41
CA ASP A 286 -11.02 -4.54 8.20
C ASP A 286 -11.37 -5.17 6.84
N TRP A 287 -10.38 -5.63 6.07
CA TRP A 287 -10.59 -6.20 4.74
C TRP A 287 -10.91 -7.69 4.81
N GLN A 288 -11.85 -8.10 3.95
CA GLN A 288 -12.24 -9.49 3.74
C GLN A 288 -11.86 -9.89 2.32
N GLY A 289 -11.36 -11.11 2.15
CA GLY A 289 -11.02 -11.61 0.84
C GLY A 289 -10.55 -13.05 0.86
N HIS A 290 -10.16 -13.53 -0.33
CA HIS A 290 -9.70 -14.90 -0.54
C HIS A 290 -8.51 -14.94 -1.52
N TRP A 291 -7.75 -16.04 -1.46
CA TRP A 291 -6.63 -16.27 -2.37
C TRP A 291 -7.10 -16.75 -3.75
N LEU A 292 -6.51 -16.21 -4.81
CA LEU A 292 -6.67 -16.72 -6.17
C LEU A 292 -5.69 -17.87 -6.41
N ALA A 293 -6.19 -18.99 -6.95
CA ALA A 293 -5.38 -20.17 -7.22
C ALA A 293 -4.50 -20.05 -8.48
N THR A 294 -4.83 -19.11 -9.38
CA THR A 294 -4.15 -18.97 -10.67
C THR A 294 -2.96 -17.99 -10.59
N PRO A 295 -1.80 -18.33 -11.19
CA PRO A 295 -0.71 -17.39 -11.36
C PRO A 295 -1.14 -16.14 -12.11
N SER A 296 -0.46 -15.02 -11.89
CA SER A 296 -0.76 -13.78 -12.61
C SER A 296 -0.55 -13.95 -14.12
N PRO A 297 -1.48 -13.50 -14.97
CA PRO A 297 -1.29 -13.52 -16.42
C PRO A 297 -0.14 -12.60 -16.90
N CYS A 298 0.32 -11.65 -16.06
CA CYS A 298 1.43 -10.76 -16.40
C CYS A 298 2.83 -11.35 -16.12
N GLY A 299 2.90 -12.57 -15.58
CA GLY A 299 4.15 -13.23 -15.22
C GLY A 299 4.73 -12.85 -13.86
N ARG A 300 4.10 -11.92 -13.12
CA ARG A 300 4.41 -11.70 -11.69
C ARG A 300 4.07 -12.95 -10.89
N THR A 301 4.96 -13.30 -9.97
CA THR A 301 4.98 -14.61 -9.29
C THR A 301 4.54 -14.57 -7.84
N ASN A 302 4.25 -13.39 -7.28
CA ASN A 302 3.72 -13.29 -5.92
C ASN A 302 2.25 -13.74 -5.88
N ARG A 303 1.76 -14.09 -4.68
CA ARG A 303 0.38 -14.52 -4.45
C ARG A 303 -0.60 -13.43 -4.84
N ARG A 304 -1.78 -13.86 -5.30
CA ARG A 304 -2.88 -12.98 -5.68
C ARG A 304 -4.08 -13.18 -4.78
N LEU A 305 -4.74 -12.09 -4.42
CA LEU A 305 -5.98 -12.11 -3.65
C LEU A 305 -7.06 -11.29 -4.35
N LYS A 306 -8.31 -11.55 -3.97
CA LYS A 306 -9.45 -10.72 -4.31
C LYS A 306 -10.17 -10.35 -3.03
N LEU A 307 -10.69 -9.12 -2.96
CA LEU A 307 -11.56 -8.70 -1.88
C LEU A 307 -12.99 -9.19 -2.14
N ASP A 308 -13.72 -9.44 -1.06
CA ASP A 308 -15.12 -9.91 -1.09
C ASP A 308 -16.13 -8.75 -1.11
#